data_AF-A0A1P8YC91-F1
#
_entry.id   AF-A0A1P8YC91-F1
#
_cell.length_a   1.000
_cell.length_b   1.000
_cell.length_c   1.000
_cell.angle_alpha   90.00
_cell.angle_beta   90.00
_cell.angle_gamma   90.00
#
_symmetry.space_group_name_H-M   'P 1'
#
loop_
_entity.id
_entity.type
_entity.pdbx_description
1 polymer ?
#
loop_
_entity_poly.entity_id
_entity_poly.type
_entity_poly.pdbx_seq_one_letter_code
_entity_poly.pdbx_strand_id
1 'polypeptide(L)'
;MEFNQIDRRRFLAGAAAAGAALPLAAMAPGIAAAADTTPAAGAGKFPFPADTNLRVLITGDAGTGTKAQWAVADAIRDLHSREPFSMALGLGDNIYEMGPTNENDTQFKAKFEDPNHDLDFPWVMALGNHDNSAIFPGDGGWLLRGDEEVDYHQLSRRWWMPSRYYSVRVPEKNPVVEFFVLDMNPVAAMLPPILALTGRRTGSS
;
A
#
# COMPACT_ATOMS: atom_id res chain seq x y z
N MET A 1 0.77 16.94 43.23
CA MET A 1 1.64 17.29 42.09
C MET A 1 0.81 16.93 40.85
N GLU A 2 -0.02 17.79 40.27
CA GLU A 2 0.32 19.05 39.56
C GLU A 2 1.51 18.77 38.61
N PHE A 3 1.40 18.83 37.28
CA PHE A 3 0.70 19.81 36.45
C PHE A 3 0.12 19.23 35.15
N ASN A 4 -1.08 19.70 34.83
CA ASN A 4 -1.61 19.91 33.49
C ASN A 4 -0.80 21.00 32.77
N GLN A 5 -0.38 20.78 31.53
CA GLN A 5 -0.06 21.87 30.58
C GLN A 5 -0.48 21.48 29.16
N ILE A 6 -1.74 21.74 28.84
CA ILE A 6 -2.11 22.25 27.52
C ILE A 6 -2.06 23.78 27.57
N ASP A 7 -1.59 24.34 26.45
CA ASP A 7 -1.91 25.65 25.90
C ASP A 7 -0.79 26.68 25.97
N ARG A 8 -0.20 26.99 24.80
CA ARG A 8 0.19 28.35 24.41
C ARG A 8 0.09 28.51 22.90
N ARG A 9 -1.12 28.79 22.40
CA ARG A 9 -1.44 29.86 21.43
C ARG A 9 -2.58 29.44 20.48
N ARG A 10 -3.78 29.58 21.02
CA ARG A 10 -4.97 30.10 20.34
C ARG A 10 -4.64 30.93 19.08
N PHE A 11 -5.23 30.58 17.95
CA PHE A 11 -5.60 31.56 16.94
C PHE A 11 -7.13 31.57 16.82
N LEU A 12 -7.68 32.76 17.00
CA LEU A 12 -9.10 33.05 17.21
C LEU A 12 -9.88 33.02 15.90
N ALA A 13 -11.10 32.50 15.97
CA ALA A 13 -12.15 32.74 15.00
C ALA A 13 -12.53 34.24 15.00
N GLY A 14 -12.61 34.82 13.81
CA GLY A 14 -13.16 36.15 13.57
C GLY A 14 -14.23 36.07 12.48
N ALA A 15 -15.48 36.30 12.87
CA ALA A 15 -16.61 36.42 11.97
C ALA A 15 -16.60 37.77 11.25
N ALA A 16 -16.92 37.78 9.95
CA ALA A 16 -17.33 38.97 9.22
C ALA A 16 -18.70 38.70 8.60
N ALA A 17 -19.68 39.50 9.01
CA ALA A 17 -20.99 39.58 8.39
C ALA A 17 -21.11 40.94 7.68
N ALA A 18 -21.47 40.93 6.40
CA ALA A 18 -22.15 42.04 5.74
C ALA A 18 -22.93 41.49 4.52
N GLY A 19 -24.24 41.71 4.51
CA GLY A 19 -25.15 41.45 3.37
C GLY A 19 -24.79 42.31 2.15
N ALA A 20 -25.40 42.13 0.96
CA ALA A 20 -26.79 41.81 0.69
C ALA A 20 -27.00 41.36 -0.78
N ALA A 21 -28.26 40.99 -1.07
CA ALA A 21 -28.93 40.84 -2.37
C ALA A 21 -28.98 39.42 -2.99
N LEU A 22 -30.10 38.75 -2.71
CA LEU A 22 -30.65 37.63 -3.49
C LEU A 22 -31.25 38.15 -4.81
N PRO A 23 -31.17 37.34 -5.88
CA PRO A 23 -32.39 37.06 -6.63
C PRO A 23 -32.68 35.56 -6.63
N LEU A 24 -33.95 35.27 -6.34
CA LEU A 24 -34.60 33.98 -6.39
C LEU A 24 -34.66 33.49 -7.85
N ALA A 25 -34.01 32.37 -8.16
CA ALA A 25 -34.22 31.65 -9.42
C ALA A 25 -34.10 30.13 -9.24
N ALA A 26 -35.26 29.49 -9.43
CA ALA A 26 -35.51 28.12 -9.89
C ALA A 26 -34.81 26.94 -9.19
N MET A 27 -35.65 26.18 -8.46
CA MET A 27 -35.39 24.81 -8.05
C MET A 27 -35.35 23.87 -9.27
N ALA A 28 -34.30 23.07 -9.38
CA ALA A 28 -34.31 21.79 -10.07
C ALA A 28 -33.54 20.77 -9.21
N PRO A 29 -34.02 19.53 -9.04
CA PRO A 29 -33.27 18.52 -8.31
C PRO A 29 -32.09 18.07 -9.16
N GLY A 30 -30.90 18.61 -8.87
CA GLY A 30 -29.65 18.07 -9.36
C GLY A 30 -29.36 16.75 -8.63
N ILE A 31 -29.69 15.64 -9.27
CA ILE A 31 -29.05 14.35 -8.98
C ILE A 31 -27.55 14.52 -9.18
N ALA A 32 -26.83 14.80 -8.10
CA ALA A 32 -25.40 14.61 -8.05
C ALA A 32 -25.17 13.10 -8.17
N ALA A 33 -24.99 12.62 -9.39
CA ALA A 33 -24.40 11.31 -9.61
C ALA A 33 -23.03 11.36 -8.92
N ALA A 34 -22.88 10.59 -7.83
CA ALA A 34 -21.57 10.25 -7.32
C ALA A 34 -20.78 9.72 -8.51
N ALA A 35 -19.72 10.43 -8.90
CA ALA A 35 -18.82 9.95 -9.93
C ALA A 35 -18.22 8.66 -9.39
N ASP A 36 -18.75 7.56 -9.91
CA ASP A 36 -18.26 6.21 -9.67
C ASP A 36 -16.90 6.13 -10.37
N THR A 37 -15.84 6.60 -9.71
CA THR A 37 -14.47 6.44 -10.18
C THR A 37 -14.03 5.01 -9.92
N THR A 38 -14.72 4.06 -10.55
CA THR A 38 -14.15 2.76 -10.87
C THR A 38 -13.08 3.03 -11.94
N PRO A 39 -11.79 2.74 -11.70
CA PRO A 39 -10.77 2.93 -12.71
C PRO A 39 -11.16 2.17 -13.97
N ALA A 40 -11.13 2.87 -15.12
CA ALA A 40 -11.37 2.25 -16.40
C ALA A 40 -10.37 1.10 -16.61
N ALA A 41 -10.87 -0.13 -16.64
CA ALA A 41 -10.16 -1.26 -17.21
C ALA A 41 -9.79 -0.89 -18.66
N GLY A 42 -8.52 -0.57 -18.89
CA GLY A 42 -8.02 -0.17 -20.22
C GLY A 42 -6.88 0.86 -20.25
N ALA A 43 -6.57 1.56 -19.15
CA ALA A 43 -5.37 2.37 -19.09
C ALA A 43 -4.18 1.52 -18.61
N GLY A 44 -3.10 1.47 -19.39
CA GLY A 44 -1.90 0.70 -19.05
C GLY A 44 -1.24 1.12 -17.73
N LYS A 45 -0.27 0.31 -17.29
CA LYS A 45 0.56 0.55 -16.10
C LYS A 45 1.14 1.97 -16.07
N PHE A 46 1.31 2.53 -14.88
CA PHE A 46 2.14 3.73 -14.75
C PHE A 46 3.57 3.41 -15.18
N PRO A 47 4.19 4.26 -16.01
CA PRO A 47 5.52 3.99 -16.55
C PRO A 47 6.58 4.14 -15.46
N PHE A 48 7.61 3.30 -15.52
CA PHE A 48 8.83 3.54 -14.74
C PHE A 48 9.55 4.80 -15.22
N PRO A 49 10.27 5.50 -14.32
CA PRO A 49 10.98 6.71 -14.70
C PRO A 49 12.11 6.40 -15.67
N ALA A 50 12.25 7.28 -16.67
CA ALA A 50 13.34 7.23 -17.65
C ALA A 50 14.58 8.03 -17.22
N ASP A 51 14.45 8.83 -16.16
CA ASP A 51 15.50 9.69 -15.63
C ASP A 51 16.53 8.90 -14.79
N THR A 52 17.73 9.47 -14.66
CA THR A 52 18.83 8.90 -13.88
C THR A 52 18.89 9.42 -12.44
N ASN A 53 18.08 10.43 -12.10
CA ASN A 53 17.90 10.91 -10.73
C ASN A 53 16.54 10.45 -10.23
N LEU A 54 16.53 9.62 -9.19
CA LEU A 54 15.34 8.95 -8.69
C LEU A 54 15.04 9.39 -7.27
N ARG A 55 13.78 9.73 -7.01
CA ARG A 55 13.26 9.83 -5.66
C ARG A 55 12.28 8.68 -5.43
N VAL A 56 12.71 7.74 -4.60
CA VAL A 56 11.99 6.48 -4.38
C VAL A 56 11.25 6.56 -3.06
N LEU A 57 9.92 6.38 -3.08
CA LEU A 57 9.14 6.13 -1.88
C LEU A 57 9.40 4.69 -1.41
N ILE A 58 9.68 4.49 -0.12
CA ILE A 58 9.85 3.15 0.46
C ILE A 58 8.88 3.02 1.62
N THR A 59 8.06 1.98 1.59
CA THR A 59 7.08 1.67 2.63
C THR A 59 6.88 0.17 2.75
N GLY A 60 6.43 -0.31 3.91
CA GLY A 60 6.15 -1.71 4.21
C GLY A 60 5.20 -1.76 5.40
N ASP A 61 4.67 -2.94 5.72
CA ASP A 61 3.73 -3.13 6.82
C ASP A 61 2.53 -2.16 6.70
N ALA A 62 2.11 -1.95 5.46
CA ALA A 62 1.15 -0.95 5.05
C ALA A 62 -0.02 -1.67 4.39
N GLY A 63 -1.10 -1.87 5.13
CA GLY A 63 -2.21 -2.66 4.59
C GLY A 63 -3.41 -2.81 5.52
N THR A 64 -3.59 -1.89 6.45
CA THR A 64 -4.60 -2.05 7.51
C THR A 64 -5.95 -1.41 7.17
N GLY A 65 -5.96 -0.43 6.26
CA GLY A 65 -7.10 0.43 5.96
C GLY A 65 -7.44 1.42 7.08
N THR A 66 -6.58 1.52 8.10
CA THR A 66 -6.87 2.30 9.32
C THR A 66 -6.55 3.78 9.15
N LYS A 67 -7.08 4.62 10.04
CA LYS A 67 -6.77 6.06 10.09
C LYS A 67 -5.27 6.35 10.19
N ALA A 68 -4.49 5.47 10.83
CA ALA A 68 -3.05 5.63 10.94
C ALA A 68 -2.37 5.46 9.56
N GLN A 69 -2.78 4.46 8.78
CA GLN A 69 -2.29 4.30 7.41
C GLN A 69 -2.64 5.51 6.54
N TRP A 70 -3.87 6.01 6.63
CA TRP A 70 -4.28 7.22 5.91
C TRP A 70 -3.44 8.43 6.30
N ALA A 71 -3.17 8.66 7.59
CA ALA A 71 -2.32 9.77 8.02
C ALA A 71 -0.89 9.70 7.45
N VAL A 72 -0.33 8.50 7.30
CA VAL A 72 0.97 8.30 6.64
C VAL A 72 0.87 8.62 5.15
N ALA A 73 -0.18 8.14 4.47
CA ALA A 73 -0.39 8.42 3.05
C ALA A 73 -0.63 9.92 2.76
N ASP A 74 -1.37 10.62 3.63
CA ASP A 74 -1.55 12.08 3.58
C ASP A 74 -0.20 12.81 3.66
N ALA A 75 0.69 12.39 4.57
CA ALA A 75 2.01 12.97 4.71
C ALA A 75 2.91 12.68 3.49
N ILE A 76 2.82 11.47 2.93
CA ILE A 76 3.51 11.12 1.68
C ILE A 76 3.02 11.99 0.52
N ARG A 77 1.71 12.22 0.40
CA ARG A 77 1.14 13.12 -0.62
C ARG A 77 1.59 14.57 -0.46
N ASP A 78 1.59 15.10 0.76
CA ASP A 78 2.11 16.45 1.01
C ASP A 78 3.57 16.58 0.59
N LEU A 79 4.40 15.59 0.95
CA LEU A 79 5.79 15.56 0.53
C LEU A 79 5.92 15.44 -0.99
N HIS A 80 5.14 14.56 -1.63
CA HIS A 80 5.11 14.39 -3.08
C HIS A 80 4.79 15.70 -3.82
N SER A 81 3.89 16.52 -3.27
CA SER A 81 3.52 17.81 -3.87
C SER A 81 4.67 18.83 -3.90
N ARG A 82 5.64 18.71 -2.98
CA ARG A 82 6.80 19.60 -2.84
C ARG A 82 8.05 19.01 -3.47
N GLU A 83 8.20 17.70 -3.36
CA GLU A 83 9.35 16.91 -3.78
C GLU A 83 8.88 15.61 -4.45
N PRO A 84 8.58 15.64 -5.77
CA PRO A 84 7.95 14.52 -6.46
C PRO A 84 8.77 13.23 -6.41
N PHE A 85 8.05 12.14 -6.10
CA PHE A 85 8.53 10.76 -6.18
C PHE A 85 8.41 10.24 -7.61
N SER A 86 9.35 9.40 -8.01
CA SER A 86 9.40 8.81 -9.35
C SER A 86 8.78 7.40 -9.37
N MET A 87 8.80 6.71 -8.23
CA MET A 87 8.29 5.35 -8.04
C MET A 87 8.20 5.00 -6.55
N ALA A 88 7.57 3.88 -6.22
CA ALA A 88 7.56 3.32 -4.87
C ALA A 88 8.09 1.87 -4.82
N LEU A 89 8.58 1.49 -3.64
CA LEU A 89 8.83 0.11 -3.22
C LEU A 89 7.91 -0.21 -2.03
N GLY A 90 7.05 -1.21 -2.18
CA GLY A 90 6.29 -1.85 -1.12
C GLY A 90 7.04 -3.08 -0.62
N LEU A 91 7.42 -3.10 0.65
CA LEU A 91 8.33 -4.10 1.23
C LEU A 91 7.62 -5.35 1.79
N GLY A 92 6.33 -5.53 1.51
CA GLY A 92 5.51 -6.65 2.00
C GLY A 92 4.58 -6.26 3.13
N ASP A 93 3.74 -7.22 3.53
CA ASP A 93 2.63 -7.03 4.45
C ASP A 93 1.67 -5.95 3.92
N ASN A 94 1.27 -6.16 2.67
CA ASN A 94 0.52 -5.21 1.86
C ASN A 94 -0.98 -5.24 2.21
N ILE A 95 -1.49 -6.40 2.61
CA ILE A 95 -2.91 -6.59 2.95
C ILE A 95 -3.04 -7.36 4.28
N TYR A 96 -3.09 -6.62 5.38
CA TYR A 96 -3.42 -7.18 6.70
C TYR A 96 -4.89 -7.61 6.75
N GLU A 97 -5.32 -8.53 7.62
CA GLU A 97 -4.50 -9.33 8.53
C GLU A 97 -4.12 -10.68 7.91
N MET A 98 -4.83 -11.10 6.86
CA MET A 98 -4.77 -12.46 6.32
C MET A 98 -4.52 -12.49 4.80
N GLY A 99 -4.08 -11.39 4.19
CA GLY A 99 -3.98 -11.26 2.74
C GLY A 99 -5.34 -11.17 2.04
N PRO A 100 -5.35 -10.97 0.71
CA PRO A 100 -6.55 -11.01 -0.11
C PRO A 100 -7.06 -12.45 -0.28
N THR A 101 -8.35 -12.62 -0.62
CA THR A 101 -8.93 -13.94 -0.97
C THR A 101 -8.93 -14.23 -2.46
N ASN A 102 -8.86 -13.21 -3.30
CA ASN A 102 -8.64 -13.26 -4.74
C ASN A 102 -8.19 -11.90 -5.27
N GLU A 103 -7.85 -11.82 -6.55
CA GLU A 103 -7.41 -10.59 -7.23
C GLU A 103 -8.48 -9.49 -7.27
N ASN A 104 -9.77 -9.83 -7.15
CA ASN A 104 -10.88 -8.88 -7.13
C ASN A 104 -11.31 -8.48 -5.70
N ASP A 105 -10.55 -8.88 -4.67
CA ASP A 105 -10.90 -8.61 -3.28
C ASP A 105 -10.95 -7.09 -3.01
N THR A 106 -12.07 -6.63 -2.44
CA THR A 106 -12.28 -5.24 -2.01
C THR A 106 -11.20 -4.73 -1.06
N GLN A 107 -10.45 -5.62 -0.41
CA GLN A 107 -9.29 -5.29 0.41
C GLN A 107 -8.24 -4.49 -0.38
N PHE A 108 -7.97 -4.80 -1.65
CA PHE A 108 -7.02 -4.00 -2.44
C PHE A 108 -7.47 -2.54 -2.54
N LYS A 109 -8.77 -2.32 -2.80
CA LYS A 109 -9.31 -0.96 -2.84
C LYS A 109 -9.18 -0.27 -1.48
N ALA A 110 -9.68 -0.92 -0.43
CA ALA A 110 -9.76 -0.31 0.90
C ALA A 110 -8.39 -0.10 1.58
N LYS A 111 -7.39 -0.93 1.26
CA LYS A 111 -6.12 -1.02 1.98
C LYS A 111 -4.91 -0.59 1.15
N PHE A 112 -5.04 -0.52 -0.17
CA PHE A 112 -3.98 -0.04 -1.04
C PHE A 112 -4.44 1.15 -1.90
N GLU A 113 -5.48 1.00 -2.71
CA GLU A 113 -5.82 2.04 -3.70
C GLU A 113 -6.37 3.32 -3.08
N ASP A 114 -7.30 3.22 -2.13
CA ASP A 114 -7.92 4.39 -1.52
C ASP A 114 -6.94 5.16 -0.63
N PRO A 115 -6.17 4.53 0.28
CA PRO A 115 -5.18 5.26 1.06
C PRO A 115 -4.14 5.95 0.18
N ASN A 116 -3.70 5.32 -0.91
CA ASN A 116 -2.65 5.81 -1.80
C ASN A 116 -3.17 6.55 -3.04
N HIS A 117 -4.40 7.08 -3.01
CA HIS A 117 -4.89 7.95 -4.08
C HIS A 117 -3.91 9.11 -4.34
N ASP A 118 -3.91 9.64 -5.57
CA ASP A 118 -3.01 10.70 -6.05
C ASP A 118 -1.49 10.38 -6.00
N LEU A 119 -1.09 9.17 -5.59
CA LEU A 119 0.29 8.66 -5.69
C LEU A 119 0.45 7.83 -6.97
N ASP A 120 0.22 8.49 -8.11
CA ASP A 120 0.05 7.92 -9.44
C ASP A 120 1.38 7.65 -10.18
N PHE A 121 2.17 6.74 -9.63
CA PHE A 121 3.43 6.24 -10.19
C PHE A 121 3.51 4.71 -9.99
N PRO A 122 4.47 3.98 -10.57
CA PRO A 122 4.56 2.53 -10.35
C PRO A 122 5.04 2.18 -8.94
N TRP A 123 4.42 1.17 -8.35
CA TRP A 123 4.74 0.61 -7.03
C TRP A 123 5.27 -0.81 -7.22
N VAL A 124 6.56 -1.02 -6.98
CA VAL A 124 7.19 -2.34 -6.99
C VAL A 124 6.88 -3.04 -5.68
N MET A 125 6.09 -4.11 -5.74
CA MET A 125 5.57 -4.79 -4.54
C MET A 125 6.30 -6.10 -4.26
N ALA A 126 6.71 -6.29 -3.01
CA ALA A 126 7.15 -7.56 -2.45
C ALA A 126 6.03 -8.19 -1.61
N LEU A 127 6.13 -9.50 -1.32
CA LEU A 127 5.25 -10.18 -0.38
C LEU A 127 5.84 -10.17 1.03
N GLY A 128 4.96 -10.02 2.02
CA GLY A 128 5.22 -10.32 3.43
C GLY A 128 4.51 -11.59 3.89
N ASN A 129 4.58 -11.85 5.19
CA ASN A 129 3.98 -13.04 5.81
C ASN A 129 2.48 -12.90 6.00
N HIS A 130 1.96 -11.69 6.21
CA HIS A 130 0.51 -11.47 6.30
C HIS A 130 -0.20 -11.74 4.97
N ASP A 131 0.46 -11.44 3.86
CA ASP A 131 -0.03 -11.68 2.50
C ASP A 131 -0.17 -13.19 2.18
N ASN A 132 0.57 -14.04 2.91
CA ASN A 132 0.59 -15.50 2.78
C ASN A 132 -0.06 -16.22 3.97
N SER A 133 -0.94 -15.56 4.72
CA SER A 133 -1.53 -16.16 5.93
C SER A 133 -2.44 -17.36 5.63
N ALA A 134 -2.33 -18.40 6.45
CA ALA A 134 -3.14 -19.62 6.40
C ALA A 134 -4.21 -19.66 7.50
N ILE A 135 -3.78 -19.95 8.74
CA ILE A 135 -4.64 -20.23 9.89
C ILE A 135 -4.63 -19.04 10.85
N PHE A 136 -3.45 -18.48 11.10
CA PHE A 136 -3.27 -17.32 11.96
C PHE A 136 -2.75 -16.13 11.15
N PRO A 137 -3.14 -14.89 11.51
CA PRO A 137 -2.57 -13.68 10.93
C PRO A 137 -1.05 -13.71 10.95
N GLY A 138 -0.45 -13.57 9.77
CA GLY A 138 1.00 -13.48 9.61
C GLY A 138 1.74 -14.80 9.75
N ASP A 139 1.07 -15.95 9.78
CA ASP A 139 1.77 -17.24 9.87
C ASP A 139 2.55 -17.63 8.60
N GLY A 140 2.32 -16.92 7.48
CA GLY A 140 2.98 -17.17 6.19
C GLY A 140 2.76 -18.59 5.64
N GLY A 141 1.76 -19.31 6.16
CA GLY A 141 1.60 -20.75 5.94
C GLY A 141 0.93 -21.13 4.62
N TRP A 142 0.30 -20.18 3.92
CA TRP A 142 -0.42 -20.41 2.67
C TRP A 142 0.25 -19.66 1.53
N LEU A 143 1.29 -20.27 0.95
CA LEU A 143 2.05 -19.67 -0.14
C LEU A 143 1.18 -19.26 -1.33
N LEU A 144 0.24 -20.10 -1.79
CA LEU A 144 -0.61 -19.78 -2.94
C LEU A 144 -1.46 -18.51 -2.75
N ARG A 145 -1.71 -18.04 -1.52
CA ARG A 145 -2.45 -16.79 -1.31
C ARG A 145 -1.68 -15.58 -1.84
N GLY A 146 -0.35 -15.59 -1.75
CA GLY A 146 0.46 -14.53 -2.34
C GLY A 146 0.33 -14.43 -3.87
N ASP A 147 -0.18 -15.47 -4.54
CA ASP A 147 -0.42 -15.44 -5.99
C ASP A 147 -1.61 -14.53 -6.34
N GLU A 148 -2.54 -14.27 -5.42
CA GLU A 148 -3.65 -13.33 -5.63
C GLU A 148 -3.17 -11.88 -5.78
N GLU A 149 -2.06 -11.53 -5.13
CA GLU A 149 -1.38 -10.23 -5.30
C GLU A 149 -0.58 -10.16 -6.61
N VAL A 150 -0.08 -11.30 -7.09
CA VAL A 150 0.51 -11.41 -8.43
C VAL A 150 -0.58 -11.22 -9.49
N ASP A 151 -1.75 -11.83 -9.31
CA ASP A 151 -2.86 -11.70 -10.26
C ASP A 151 -3.46 -10.28 -10.25
N TYR A 152 -3.47 -9.61 -9.09
CA TYR A 152 -3.86 -8.20 -8.98
C TYR A 152 -2.99 -7.25 -9.82
N HIS A 153 -1.77 -7.68 -10.18
CA HIS A 153 -0.95 -6.98 -11.16
C HIS A 153 -1.70 -6.73 -12.47
N GLN A 154 -2.65 -7.54 -12.91
CA GLN A 154 -3.35 -7.23 -14.17
C GLN A 154 -4.39 -6.11 -14.02
N LEU A 155 -4.84 -5.83 -12.80
CA LEU A 155 -6.00 -4.96 -12.54
C LEU A 155 -5.61 -3.53 -12.15
N SER A 156 -4.52 -3.35 -11.39
CA SER A 156 -4.10 -2.05 -10.91
C SER A 156 -3.04 -1.40 -11.80
N ARG A 157 -3.16 -0.09 -12.06
CA ARG A 157 -2.13 0.66 -12.80
C ARG A 157 -0.88 0.93 -11.97
N ARG A 158 -1.03 1.02 -10.63
CA ARG A 158 0.05 1.31 -9.66
C ARG A 158 0.79 0.03 -9.28
N TRP A 159 0.06 -1.06 -9.05
CA TRP A 159 0.60 -2.30 -8.50
C TRP A 159 1.51 -3.06 -9.47
N TRP A 160 2.82 -2.98 -9.30
CA TRP A 160 3.79 -3.72 -10.11
C TRP A 160 4.29 -4.95 -9.36
N MET A 161 3.80 -6.13 -9.75
CA MET A 161 4.13 -7.43 -9.16
C MET A 161 3.87 -8.56 -10.17
N PRO A 162 4.61 -8.63 -11.28
CA PRO A 162 4.35 -9.61 -12.35
C PRO A 162 4.61 -11.07 -11.95
N SER A 163 5.34 -11.29 -10.87
CA SER A 163 5.66 -12.58 -10.29
C SER A 163 6.11 -12.40 -8.83
N ARG A 164 6.23 -13.49 -8.07
CA ARG A 164 6.72 -13.46 -6.68
C ARG A 164 8.21 -13.09 -6.55
N TYR A 165 8.96 -13.34 -7.62
CA TYR A 165 10.40 -13.08 -7.73
C TYR A 165 10.64 -12.38 -9.06
N TYR A 166 11.20 -11.18 -9.04
CA TYR A 166 11.48 -10.41 -10.25
C TYR A 166 12.53 -9.33 -9.96
N SER A 167 13.01 -8.68 -11.03
CA SER A 167 13.79 -7.46 -10.89
C SER A 167 13.22 -6.33 -11.74
N VAL A 168 13.51 -5.10 -11.33
CA VAL A 168 13.13 -3.87 -12.04
C VAL A 168 14.38 -3.02 -12.23
N ARG A 169 14.70 -2.76 -13.51
CA ARG A 169 15.80 -1.89 -13.93
C ARG A 169 15.30 -0.47 -14.16
N VAL A 170 15.98 0.51 -13.58
CA VAL A 170 15.57 1.91 -13.67
C VAL A 170 16.76 2.81 -14.04
N PRO A 171 16.68 3.54 -15.17
CA PRO A 171 15.76 3.30 -16.29
C PRO A 171 16.01 1.91 -16.93
N GLU A 172 15.06 1.41 -17.73
CA GLU A 172 15.18 0.07 -18.34
C GLU A 172 16.43 -0.07 -19.22
N LYS A 173 16.77 0.98 -19.98
CA LYS A 173 17.97 1.06 -20.81
C LYS A 173 19.07 1.83 -20.09
N ASN A 174 20.27 1.27 -20.02
CA ASN A 174 21.40 1.83 -19.27
C ASN A 174 21.03 2.13 -17.80
N PRO A 175 20.61 1.11 -17.03
CA PRO A 175 20.10 1.30 -15.69
C PRO A 175 21.14 1.94 -14.76
N VAL A 176 20.67 2.85 -13.92
CA VAL A 176 21.46 3.38 -12.79
C VAL A 176 21.23 2.58 -11.52
N VAL A 177 20.09 1.88 -11.43
CA VAL A 177 19.75 0.97 -10.33
C VAL A 177 18.95 -0.21 -10.87
N GLU A 178 19.08 -1.35 -10.20
CA GLU A 178 18.23 -2.53 -10.38
C GLU A 178 17.75 -3.01 -9.01
N PHE A 179 16.44 -3.13 -8.85
CA PHE A 179 15.80 -3.64 -7.64
C PHE A 179 15.50 -5.12 -7.83
N PHE A 180 15.90 -5.95 -6.87
CA PHE A 180 15.58 -7.38 -6.83
C PHE A 180 14.52 -7.62 -5.77
N VAL A 181 13.37 -8.17 -6.19
CA VAL A 181 12.23 -8.44 -5.33
C VAL A 181 12.17 -9.94 -5.08
N LEU A 182 12.11 -10.31 -3.81
CA LEU A 182 12.15 -11.69 -3.35
C LEU A 182 10.99 -11.96 -2.40
N ASP A 183 10.29 -13.07 -2.60
CA ASP A 183 9.39 -13.61 -1.61
C ASP A 183 10.12 -14.56 -0.66
N MET A 184 10.26 -14.13 0.59
CA MET A 184 10.98 -14.85 1.62
C MET A 184 10.13 -15.91 2.35
N ASN A 185 8.81 -15.94 2.13
CA ASN A 185 7.91 -16.88 2.82
C ASN A 185 8.27 -18.35 2.58
N PRO A 186 8.57 -18.81 1.35
CA PRO A 186 8.96 -20.20 1.13
C PRO A 186 10.26 -20.61 1.84
N VAL A 187 11.17 -19.66 2.08
CA VAL A 187 12.44 -19.91 2.79
C VAL A 187 12.22 -19.87 4.32
N ALA A 188 11.37 -18.96 4.79
CA ALA A 188 11.01 -18.83 6.20
C ALA A 188 10.06 -19.94 6.69
N ALA A 189 9.32 -20.60 5.79
CA ALA A 189 8.42 -21.71 6.09
C ALA A 189 9.12 -23.01 6.53
N MET A 190 10.45 -23.01 6.72
CA MET A 190 11.17 -24.13 7.32
C MET A 190 10.72 -24.36 8.77
N LEU A 191 9.78 -25.32 8.91
CA LEU A 191 9.33 -26.08 10.09
C LEU A 191 9.63 -25.51 11.49
N PRO A 192 8.61 -25.33 12.35
CA PRO A 192 8.81 -25.02 13.76
C PRO A 192 9.76 -26.04 14.42
N PRO A 193 10.69 -25.61 15.31
CA PRO A 193 11.65 -26.50 15.99
C PRO A 193 11.03 -27.70 16.72
N ILE A 194 9.73 -27.63 17.04
CA ILE A 194 8.98 -28.70 17.71
C ILE A 194 8.85 -29.97 16.84
N LEU A 195 8.93 -29.87 15.51
CA LEU A 195 8.94 -31.03 14.62
C LEU A 195 10.36 -31.57 14.31
N ALA A 196 11.42 -30.90 14.76
CA ALA A 196 12.81 -31.30 14.51
C ALA A 196 13.41 -32.20 15.62
N LEU A 197 12.66 -32.51 16.69
CA LEU A 197 13.15 -33.25 17.84
C LEU A 197 12.46 -34.62 18.03
N THR A 198 12.70 -35.53 17.09
CA THR A 198 12.63 -36.98 17.36
C THR A 198 13.81 -37.68 16.68
N GLY A 199 15.02 -37.40 17.16
CA GLY A 199 16.24 -37.90 16.54
C GLY A 199 17.47 -37.95 17.44
N ARG A 200 17.32 -38.01 18.77
CA ARG A 200 18.42 -38.42 19.66
C ARG A 200 18.06 -39.73 20.34
N ARG A 201 18.49 -40.84 19.73
CA ARG A 201 18.59 -42.10 20.46
C ARG A 201 19.61 -41.92 21.58
N THR A 202 19.15 -42.22 22.79
CA THR A 202 19.98 -42.49 23.96
C THR A 202 20.95 -43.63 23.64
N GLY A 203 22.24 -43.35 23.65
CA GLY A 203 23.29 -44.37 23.76
C GLY A 203 23.88 -44.29 25.17
N SER A 204 23.48 -45.23 26.03
CA SER A 204 24.17 -45.55 27.28
C SER A 204 25.03 -46.80 27.08
N SER A 205 26.12 -46.85 27.85
CA SER A 205 27.17 -47.88 28.01
C SER A 205 28.20 -47.99 26.89
#